data_AF-A0A433J1W5-F1
#
_entry.id   AF-A0A433J1W5-F1
#
_cell.length_a   1.000
_cell.length_b   1.000
_cell.length_c   1.000
_cell.angle_alpha   90.00
_cell.angle_beta   90.00
_cell.angle_gamma   90.00
#
_symmetry.space_group_name_H-M   'P 1'
#
loop_
_entity.id
_entity.type
_entity.pdbx_description
1 polymer ?
#
loop_
_entity_poly.entity_id
_entity_poly.type
_entity_poly.pdbx_seq_one_letter_code
_entity_poly.pdbx_strand_id
1 'polypeptide(L)'
;MSPVPPGRDLPIAPPLVAYPLPPQWMTIRSNEDWRKAGKFEKDLSKDCAARRFRELIPMRFRAYFKGEVLSVAFGHGLNLYDSGKKADRTLIYLFRNGNSTACTVQSMTNQDARLLNNAPSAGGAKK
;
A
#
# COMPACT_ATOMS: atom_id res chain seq x y z
N MET A 1 -6.12 23.56 -50.88
CA MET A 1 -5.44 22.80 -49.82
C MET A 1 -4.91 23.79 -48.81
N SER A 2 -5.42 23.78 -47.58
CA SER A 2 -4.89 24.63 -46.51
C SER A 2 -3.64 23.97 -45.90
N PRO A 3 -2.60 24.73 -45.52
CA PRO A 3 -1.34 24.15 -45.07
C PRO A 3 -1.46 23.61 -43.64
N VAL A 4 -0.84 22.45 -43.39
CA VAL A 4 -0.75 21.81 -42.08
C VAL A 4 0.31 22.56 -41.25
N PRO A 5 0.03 22.96 -39.99
CA PRO A 5 1.01 23.67 -39.17
C PRO A 5 2.07 22.70 -38.62
N PRO A 6 3.36 23.11 -38.55
CA PRO A 6 4.43 22.24 -38.07
C PRO A 6 4.58 22.29 -36.55
N GLY A 7 5.02 21.17 -35.96
CA GLY A 7 5.63 21.17 -34.63
C GLY A 7 4.81 20.49 -33.54
N ARG A 8 4.84 19.16 -33.50
CA ARG A 8 4.68 18.38 -32.26
C ARG A 8 5.59 17.14 -32.28
N ASP A 9 6.90 17.39 -32.23
CA ASP A 9 7.83 16.42 -31.64
C ASP A 9 7.57 16.38 -30.13
N LEU A 10 6.47 15.73 -29.74
CA LEU A 10 6.27 15.34 -28.35
C LEU A 10 7.15 14.11 -28.12
N PRO A 11 8.06 14.11 -27.14
CA PRO A 11 8.82 12.92 -26.81
C PRO A 11 7.83 11.79 -26.49
N ILE A 12 7.99 10.67 -27.20
CA ILE A 12 7.22 9.44 -27.02
C ILE A 12 7.19 9.15 -25.52
N ALA A 13 6.00 9.20 -24.93
CA ALA A 13 5.83 8.97 -23.50
C ALA A 13 6.51 7.63 -23.13
N PRO A 14 7.23 7.56 -22.00
CA PRO A 14 7.90 6.33 -21.60
C PRO A 14 6.88 5.19 -21.50
N PRO A 15 7.28 3.94 -21.80
CA PRO A 15 6.37 2.81 -21.87
C PRO A 15 5.55 2.69 -20.58
N LEU A 16 4.23 2.54 -20.75
CA LEU A 16 3.27 2.34 -19.69
C LEU A 16 3.74 1.19 -18.79
N VAL A 17 3.83 1.48 -17.49
CA VAL A 17 4.31 0.57 -16.45
C VAL A 17 3.56 -0.77 -16.55
N ALA A 18 4.29 -1.88 -16.70
CA ALA A 18 3.76 -3.23 -16.97
C ALA A 18 3.02 -3.89 -15.79
N TYR A 19 2.81 -3.17 -14.69
CA TYR A 19 2.03 -3.65 -13.56
C TYR A 19 0.71 -2.91 -13.55
N PRO A 20 -0.45 -3.60 -13.56
CA PRO A 20 -1.74 -2.92 -13.44
C PRO A 20 -1.69 -2.13 -12.13
N LEU A 21 -1.68 -0.80 -12.25
CA LEU A 21 -1.83 0.06 -11.10
C LEU A 21 -3.17 -0.32 -10.47
N PRO A 22 -3.18 -0.81 -9.22
CA PRO A 22 -4.42 -1.18 -8.58
C PRO A 22 -5.33 0.05 -8.52
N PRO A 23 -6.67 -0.15 -8.51
CA PRO A 23 -7.63 0.94 -8.52
C PRO A 23 -7.23 1.98 -7.47
N GLN A 24 -7.28 3.26 -7.86
CA GLN A 24 -6.68 4.43 -7.19
C GLN A 24 -7.10 4.64 -5.72
N TRP A 25 -7.97 3.77 -5.21
CA TRP A 25 -8.46 3.66 -3.84
C TRP A 25 -8.05 2.29 -3.29
N MET A 26 -6.75 2.04 -3.07
CA MET A 26 -6.32 0.79 -2.45
C MET A 26 -6.71 0.81 -0.96
N THR A 27 -7.97 0.52 -0.74
CA THR A 27 -8.61 0.34 0.54
C THR A 27 -8.72 -1.16 0.75
N ILE A 28 -7.93 -1.71 1.68
CA ILE A 28 -8.10 -3.10 2.09
C ILE A 28 -9.25 -3.12 3.11
N ARG A 29 -10.21 -4.04 2.98
CA ARG A 29 -11.28 -4.22 3.98
C ARG A 29 -11.36 -5.67 4.40
N SER A 30 -11.32 -5.93 5.70
CA SER A 30 -11.54 -7.26 6.27
C SER A 30 -12.22 -7.14 7.63
N ASN A 31 -13.06 -8.12 7.97
CA ASN A 31 -13.66 -8.26 9.31
C ASN A 31 -12.77 -9.06 10.28
N GLU A 32 -11.57 -9.45 9.84
CA GLU A 32 -10.61 -10.17 10.66
C GLU A 32 -9.82 -9.24 11.59
N ASP A 33 -9.15 -9.85 12.56
CA ASP A 33 -8.17 -9.16 13.41
C ASP A 33 -6.95 -8.78 12.56
N TRP A 34 -6.54 -7.52 12.64
CA TRP A 34 -5.41 -6.97 11.90
C TRP A 34 -4.10 -7.72 12.17
N ARG A 35 -3.95 -8.36 13.33
CA ARG A 35 -2.78 -9.17 13.71
C ARG A 35 -2.67 -10.47 12.90
N LYS A 36 -3.74 -10.87 12.21
CA LYS A 36 -3.78 -12.05 11.34
C LYS A 36 -3.59 -11.68 9.87
N ALA A 37 -3.54 -10.39 9.54
CA ALA A 37 -3.52 -9.91 8.16
C ALA A 37 -2.21 -10.20 7.43
N GLY A 38 -1.12 -10.46 8.15
CA GLY A 38 0.17 -10.70 7.55
C GLY A 38 1.24 -11.12 8.56
N LYS A 39 2.49 -11.07 8.12
CA LYS A 39 3.64 -11.40 8.95
C LYS A 39 4.17 -10.16 9.66
N PHE A 40 4.43 -10.26 10.96
CA PHE A 40 5.08 -9.20 11.72
C PHE A 40 6.56 -9.09 11.38
N GLU A 41 6.97 -7.91 10.93
CA GLU A 41 8.35 -7.62 10.55
C GLU A 41 9.04 -6.86 11.70
N LYS A 42 9.71 -7.60 12.59
CA LYS A 42 10.31 -7.05 13.82
C LYS A 42 11.35 -5.96 13.53
N ASP A 43 12.22 -6.19 12.55
CA ASP A 43 13.28 -5.24 12.25
C ASP A 43 12.76 -4.00 11.51
N LEU A 44 11.78 -4.16 10.62
CA LEU A 44 11.08 -3.02 10.01
C LEU A 44 10.26 -2.23 11.03
N SER A 45 9.71 -2.89 12.05
CA SER A 45 9.02 -2.21 13.16
C SER A 45 9.98 -1.33 13.96
N LYS A 46 11.21 -1.81 14.25
CA LYS A 46 12.26 -1.00 14.89
C LYS A 46 12.64 0.20 14.02
N ASP A 47 12.82 -0.01 12.72
CA ASP A 47 13.14 1.07 11.79
C ASP A 47 11.99 2.08 11.66
N CYS A 48 10.74 1.62 11.72
CA CYS A 48 9.58 2.50 11.74
C CYS A 48 9.52 3.34 13.03
N ALA A 49 9.75 2.73 14.19
CA ALA A 49 9.86 3.46 15.45
C ALA A 49 10.98 4.52 15.41
N ALA A 50 12.05 4.26 14.65
CA ALA A 50 13.14 5.20 14.38
C ALA A 50 12.89 6.16 13.19
N ARG A 51 11.70 6.14 12.58
CA ARG A 51 11.31 6.93 11.39
C ARG A 51 12.14 6.69 10.13
N ARG A 52 12.85 5.56 10.04
CA ARG A 52 13.68 5.14 8.89
C ARG A 52 12.93 4.28 7.89
N PHE A 53 11.82 3.68 8.32
CA PHE A 53 10.90 2.91 7.48
C PHE A 53 9.48 3.40 7.74
N ARG A 54 8.95 4.27 6.88
CA ARG A 54 7.67 4.94 7.14
C ARG A 54 6.94 5.28 5.86
N GLU A 55 5.71 5.72 6.03
CA GLU A 55 4.98 6.27 4.90
C GLU A 55 5.48 7.67 4.53
N LEU A 56 5.39 7.98 3.23
CA LEU A 56 5.61 9.34 2.74
C LEU A 56 4.41 10.24 3.05
N ILE A 57 3.20 9.75 2.79
CA ILE A 57 1.94 10.41 3.08
C ILE A 57 1.11 9.49 3.98
N PRO A 58 1.06 9.75 5.31
CA PRO A 58 0.32 8.92 6.24
C PRO A 58 -1.15 8.77 5.86
N MET A 59 -1.71 7.58 6.03
CA MET A 59 -3.12 7.27 5.82
C MET A 59 -3.65 7.53 4.40
N ARG A 60 -2.74 7.69 3.41
CA ARG A 60 -3.09 7.83 1.99
C ARG A 60 -3.76 6.56 1.46
N PHE A 61 -3.22 5.41 1.83
CA PHE A 61 -3.78 4.09 1.56
C PHE A 61 -4.12 3.44 2.89
N ARG A 62 -5.27 2.76 2.97
CA ARG A 62 -5.84 2.33 4.25
C ARG A 62 -6.25 0.88 4.20
N ALA A 63 -6.03 0.16 5.29
CA ALA A 63 -6.54 -1.16 5.53
C ALA A 63 -7.48 -1.12 6.74
N TYR A 64 -8.77 -1.29 6.50
CA TYR A 64 -9.80 -1.35 7.52
C TYR A 64 -9.94 -2.79 7.99
N PHE A 65 -9.62 -3.00 9.27
CA PHE A 65 -9.81 -4.25 9.98
C PHE A 65 -10.89 -4.06 11.05
N LYS A 66 -11.24 -5.15 11.74
CA LYS A 66 -12.19 -5.09 12.85
C LYS A 66 -11.68 -4.18 13.97
N GLY A 67 -12.23 -2.97 14.05
CA GLY A 67 -11.95 -2.00 15.10
C GLY A 67 -10.63 -1.23 14.95
N GLU A 68 -9.87 -1.46 13.89
CA GLU A 68 -8.57 -0.82 13.67
C GLU A 68 -8.43 -0.39 12.21
N VAL A 69 -7.79 0.75 11.97
CA VAL A 69 -7.38 1.18 10.62
C VAL A 69 -5.87 1.25 10.57
N LEU A 70 -5.28 0.43 9.69
CA LEU A 70 -3.86 0.45 9.41
C LEU A 70 -3.60 1.27 8.17
N SER A 71 -2.43 1.87 8.13
CA SER A 71 -1.97 2.56 6.93
C SER A 71 -1.18 1.64 6.03
N VAL A 72 -1.11 1.97 4.74
CA VAL A 72 -0.54 1.07 3.72
C VAL A 72 0.54 1.76 2.90
N ALA A 73 1.64 1.06 2.67
CA ALA A 73 2.64 1.41 1.67
C ALA A 73 3.11 0.16 0.92
N PHE A 74 3.75 0.35 -0.23
CA PHE A 74 4.13 -0.73 -1.13
C PHE A 74 5.65 -0.82 -1.24
N GLY A 75 6.18 -2.03 -1.19
CA GLY A 75 7.63 -2.25 -1.19
C GLY A 75 8.33 -1.82 -2.47
N HIS A 76 7.60 -1.65 -3.58
CA HIS A 76 8.15 -1.07 -4.80
C HIS A 76 8.34 0.47 -4.74
N GLY A 77 8.03 1.10 -3.60
CA GLY A 77 8.29 2.52 -3.33
C GLY A 77 7.04 3.42 -3.33
N LEU A 78 5.86 2.88 -3.63
CA LEU A 78 4.64 3.68 -3.58
C LEU A 78 4.24 3.97 -2.13
N ASN A 79 4.17 5.26 -1.79
CA ASN A 79 3.91 5.76 -0.43
C ASN A 79 4.91 5.28 0.63
N LEU A 80 6.10 4.79 0.24
CA LEU A 80 7.07 4.22 1.17
C LEU A 80 8.37 5.03 1.18
N TYR A 81 8.79 5.44 2.37
CA TYR A 81 10.14 5.91 2.67
C TYR A 81 10.90 4.76 3.32
N ASP A 82 11.89 4.23 2.59
CA ASP A 82 12.77 3.15 3.04
C ASP A 82 14.22 3.50 2.69
N SER A 83 14.91 4.18 3.60
CA SER A 83 16.30 4.57 3.40
C SER A 83 17.26 3.37 3.37
N GLY A 84 16.86 2.27 3.99
CA GLY A 84 17.67 1.06 4.11
C GLY A 84 17.51 0.08 2.95
N LYS A 85 16.58 0.34 2.02
CA LYS A 85 16.20 -0.58 0.92
C LYS A 85 15.90 -2.00 1.42
N LYS A 86 15.25 -2.09 2.58
CA LYS A 86 14.87 -3.36 3.23
C LYS A 86 13.54 -3.90 2.73
N ALA A 87 12.75 -3.09 2.02
CA ALA A 87 11.47 -3.49 1.47
C ALA A 87 11.63 -4.47 0.30
N ASP A 88 10.86 -5.56 0.35
CA ASP A 88 10.65 -6.43 -0.79
C ASP A 88 9.66 -5.77 -1.75
N ARG A 89 10.06 -5.63 -3.02
CA ARG A 89 9.30 -4.92 -4.06
C ARG A 89 7.94 -5.56 -4.36
N THR A 90 7.73 -6.82 -3.97
CA THR A 90 6.52 -7.60 -4.22
C THR A 90 5.49 -7.52 -3.09
N LEU A 91 5.88 -6.97 -1.93
CA LEU A 91 5.06 -6.96 -0.71
C LEU A 91 4.34 -5.63 -0.48
N ILE A 92 3.26 -5.73 0.30
CA ILE A 92 2.49 -4.63 0.86
C ILE A 92 2.83 -4.54 2.35
N TYR A 93 3.09 -3.34 2.84
CA TYR A 93 3.40 -3.05 4.22
C TYR A 93 2.24 -2.32 4.90
N LEU A 94 1.79 -2.89 6.01
CA LEU A 94 0.80 -2.30 6.90
C LEU A 94 1.48 -1.65 8.10
N PHE A 95 1.13 -0.41 8.39
CA PHE A 95 1.66 0.37 9.49
C PHE A 95 0.58 0.58 10.55
N ARG A 96 0.89 0.19 11.77
CA ARG A 96 0.15 0.58 12.96
C ARG A 96 0.93 1.64 13.70
N ASN A 97 0.25 2.72 14.09
CA ASN A 97 0.89 3.85 14.78
C ASN A 97 2.14 4.39 14.06
N GLY A 98 2.07 4.51 12.72
CA GLY A 98 3.20 4.84 11.85
C GLY A 98 3.89 6.18 12.12
N ASN A 99 3.29 7.03 12.94
CA ASN A 99 3.82 8.32 13.38
C ASN A 99 4.41 8.31 14.81
N SER A 100 4.46 7.15 15.47
CA SER A 100 4.86 7.02 16.87
C SER A 100 6.07 6.10 17.07
N THR A 101 6.66 6.15 18.27
CA THR A 101 7.70 5.21 18.71
C THR A 101 7.17 3.78 18.95
N ALA A 102 5.85 3.60 19.01
CA ALA A 102 5.18 2.31 19.10
C ALA A 102 4.75 1.79 17.72
N CYS A 103 5.45 2.21 16.65
CA CYS A 103 5.14 1.76 15.30
C CYS A 103 5.38 0.26 15.14
N THR A 104 4.41 -0.44 14.55
CA THR A 104 4.57 -1.83 14.13
C THR A 104 4.27 -1.97 12.65
N VAL A 105 5.08 -2.79 11.98
CA VAL A 105 4.98 -3.08 10.55
C VAL A 105 4.63 -4.55 10.36
N GLN A 106 3.62 -4.79 9.53
CA GLN A 106 3.33 -6.12 8.98
C GLN A 106 3.53 -6.12 7.48
N SER A 107 3.92 -7.25 6.91
CA SER A 107 3.97 -7.45 5.47
C SER A 107 2.97 -8.50 5.01
N MET A 108 2.37 -8.29 3.84
CA MET A 108 1.52 -9.26 3.16
C MET A 108 1.79 -9.26 1.66
N THR A 109 1.39 -10.31 0.95
CA THR A 109 1.46 -10.35 -0.51
C THR A 109 0.26 -9.63 -1.15
N ASN A 110 0.37 -9.33 -2.45
CA ASN A 110 -0.77 -8.84 -3.23
C ASN A 110 -1.93 -9.86 -3.28
N GLN A 111 -1.64 -11.16 -3.19
CA GLN A 111 -2.67 -12.21 -3.18
C GLN A 111 -3.43 -12.20 -1.85
N ASP A 112 -2.73 -12.06 -0.72
CA ASP A 112 -3.36 -11.94 0.61
C ASP A 112 -4.29 -10.73 0.66
N ALA A 113 -3.84 -9.58 0.16
CA ALA A 113 -4.67 -8.38 0.09
C ALA A 113 -5.94 -8.57 -0.77
N ARG A 114 -5.83 -9.33 -1.87
CA ARG A 114 -6.99 -9.68 -2.71
C ARG A 114 -7.96 -10.61 -1.99
N LEU A 115 -7.46 -11.61 -1.27
CA LEU A 115 -8.29 -12.51 -0.47
C LEU A 115 -9.03 -11.76 0.63
N LEU A 116 -8.35 -10.83 1.32
CA LEU A 116 -8.96 -9.97 2.34
C LEU A 116 -10.08 -9.10 1.73
N ASN A 117 -9.85 -8.49 0.57
CA ASN A 117 -10.86 -7.65 -0.09
C ASN A 117 -12.07 -8.41 -0.65
N ASN A 118 -11.86 -9.66 -1.06
CA ASN A 118 -12.93 -10.51 -1.61
C ASN A 118 -13.65 -11.32 -0.52
N ALA A 119 -13.12 -11.37 0.71
CA ALA A 119 -13.84 -11.94 1.82
C ALA A 119 -15.18 -11.18 1.95
N PRO A 120 -16.33 -11.89 1.94
CA PRO A 120 -17.61 -11.22 2.12
C PRO A 120 -17.50 -10.40 3.39
N SER A 121 -17.75 -9.10 3.28
CA SER A 121 -17.97 -8.25 4.44
C SER A 121 -19.11 -8.91 5.21
N ALA A 122 -18.80 -9.71 6.23
CA ALA A 122 -19.71 -10.45 7.09
C ALA A 122 -20.59 -9.50 7.93
N GLY A 123 -21.36 -8.66 7.25
CA GLY A 123 -22.17 -7.58 7.78
C GLY A 123 -23.17 -7.03 6.75
N GLY A 124 -23.42 -7.75 5.65
CA GLY A 124 -24.36 -7.36 4.60
C GLY A 124 -25.44 -8.40 4.34
N ALA A 125 -26.09 -8.92 5.38
CA ALA A 125 -27.33 -9.67 5.26
C ALA A 125 -28.17 -9.50 6.54
N LYS A 126 -28.78 -8.33 6.70
CA LYS A 126 -30.04 -8.24 7.43
C LYS A 126 -31.15 -8.23 6.39
N LYS A 127 -31.91 -9.33 6.36
CA LYS A 127 -33.24 -9.39 5.78
C LYS A 127 -34.24 -9.02 6.87
#